data_AF-A0A7S4PX24-F1
#
_entry.id   AF-A0A7S4PX24-F1
#
_cell.length_a   1.000
_cell.length_b   1.000
_cell.length_c   1.000
_cell.angle_alpha   90.00
_cell.angle_beta   90.00
_cell.angle_gamma   90.00
#
_symmetry.space_group_name_H-M   'P 1'
#
loop_
_entity.id
_entity.type
_entity.pdbx_description
1 polymer ?
#
loop_
_entity_poly.entity_id
_entity_poly.type
_entity_poly.pdbx_seq_one_letter_code
_entity_poly.pdbx_strand_id
1 'polypeptide(L)'
;KTPPLARSARRPADGDRAMVSRRASCSARAARRRRSVSSSVRVWCRGGRSGRGRGWKDSCSRKRSFSRRSRSSPLTLKLQPIPPGTRLQVFCDLDGVLADFDRGVVERTGAMPREFRRRRRMWRRLAPPRTQDFFYRLPWMRGGAQLWNFLEPLSPAILSGAPSGDWAAPQKRRWCMENLNLPEERVLIVDPCDKALFSHPGAVLVDDWLEHRAPWEERGGIFIHYRSAKESIAALEGALLHLACSGAQPPFWPEPQAGPAEVAPAPAAPAPAATATAEEAFEVKAEAGRAPLAILPTGGQSS
;
A
#
# COMPACT_ATOMS: atom_id res chain seq x y z
N LYS A 1 49.71 35.75 -3.34
CA LYS A 1 50.88 36.19 -2.55
C LYS A 1 50.40 36.53 -1.13
N THR A 2 50.44 35.58 -0.22
CA THR A 2 50.61 35.83 1.24
C THR A 2 52.11 36.05 1.53
N PRO A 3 52.61 36.41 2.74
CA PRO A 3 52.03 36.82 4.06
C PRO A 3 52.70 38.18 4.54
N PRO A 4 52.87 38.61 5.82
CA PRO A 4 52.75 37.88 7.09
C PRO A 4 52.20 38.55 8.38
N LEU A 5 52.11 37.64 9.36
CA LEU A 5 51.75 37.69 10.78
C LEU A 5 52.73 38.46 11.69
N ALA A 6 52.23 38.99 12.82
CA ALA A 6 52.90 39.03 14.13
C ALA A 6 51.84 39.31 15.23
N ARG A 7 51.52 38.36 16.13
CA ARG A 7 52.12 38.08 17.46
C ARG A 7 51.88 39.18 18.52
N SER A 8 51.18 38.84 19.60
CA SER A 8 51.80 38.73 20.95
C SER A 8 50.78 38.27 22.00
N ALA A 9 51.20 37.28 22.78
CA ALA A 9 50.56 36.77 23.98
C ALA A 9 50.77 37.71 25.19
N ARG A 10 49.96 37.51 26.25
CA ARG A 10 50.36 37.54 27.67
C ARG A 10 49.27 36.90 28.55
N ARG A 11 49.64 35.77 29.17
CA ARG A 11 49.14 35.17 30.44
C ARG A 11 49.91 35.84 31.62
N PRO A 12 49.82 35.41 32.90
CA PRO A 12 48.80 34.67 33.68
C PRO A 12 48.55 35.31 35.10
N ALA A 13 47.69 34.69 35.92
CA ALA A 13 47.86 34.45 37.38
C ALA A 13 46.55 33.79 37.90
N ASP A 14 46.52 32.52 38.30
CA ASP A 14 46.90 31.93 39.61
C ASP A 14 46.01 32.34 40.79
N GLY A 15 45.50 31.34 41.54
CA GLY A 15 44.79 31.57 42.80
C GLY A 15 43.86 30.46 43.31
N ASP A 16 44.43 29.28 43.56
CA ASP A 16 44.27 28.40 44.74
C ASP A 16 42.95 28.16 45.53
N ARG A 17 42.89 26.89 46.00
CA ARG A 17 42.36 26.34 47.28
C ARG A 17 40.92 25.79 47.41
N ALA A 18 40.84 24.45 47.28
CA ALA A 18 40.51 23.44 48.31
C ALA A 18 39.54 23.75 49.48
N MET A 19 38.49 22.92 49.65
CA MET A 19 38.22 22.01 50.81
C MET A 19 36.77 21.48 50.75
N VAL A 20 36.55 20.16 50.65
CA VAL A 20 36.22 19.19 51.72
C VAL A 20 34.84 19.36 52.41
N SER A 21 33.97 18.40 52.08
CA SER A 21 32.94 17.69 52.86
C SER A 21 32.04 18.43 53.85
N ARG A 22 30.73 18.11 53.81
CA ARG A 22 30.02 17.53 54.96
C ARG A 22 28.69 16.86 54.55
N ARG A 23 28.50 15.67 55.09
CA ARG A 23 27.27 14.85 55.13
C ARG A 23 26.19 15.55 55.97
N ALA A 24 24.93 15.29 55.64
CA ALA A 24 23.89 15.04 56.66
C ALA A 24 22.73 14.26 56.03
N SER A 25 22.57 13.02 56.48
CA SER A 25 21.40 12.17 56.30
C SER A 25 20.38 12.54 57.37
N CYS A 26 19.07 12.45 57.07
CA CYS A 26 18.08 12.11 58.10
C CYS A 26 16.85 11.41 57.49
N SER A 27 16.61 10.20 58.01
CA SER A 27 15.43 9.32 57.94
C SER A 27 14.17 9.97 58.56
N ALA A 28 12.92 9.49 58.50
CA ALA A 28 12.37 8.15 58.40
C ALA A 28 10.82 8.19 58.15
N ARG A 29 10.31 7.12 57.51
CA ARG A 29 9.09 6.30 57.80
C ARG A 29 7.75 6.95 58.24
N ALA A 30 6.68 6.58 57.52
CA ALA A 30 5.53 5.74 57.96
C ALA A 30 4.55 5.60 56.77
N ALA A 31 4.30 4.46 56.12
CA ALA A 31 3.75 3.15 56.52
C ALA A 31 2.23 3.11 56.79
N ARG A 32 1.54 2.33 55.93
CA ARG A 32 0.24 1.62 56.12
C ARG A 32 -1.03 2.48 55.94
N ARG A 33 -2.17 1.99 55.41
CA ARG A 33 -2.65 0.62 55.14
C ARG A 33 -3.80 0.65 54.13
N ARG A 34 -4.01 -0.50 53.49
CA ARG A 34 -5.05 -0.88 52.50
C ARG A 34 -6.49 -0.72 53.02
N ARG A 35 -7.46 -0.60 52.10
CA ARG A 35 -8.63 -1.51 51.99
C ARG A 35 -9.36 -1.38 50.65
N SER A 36 -9.78 -2.54 50.18
CA SER A 36 -10.63 -2.85 49.02
C SER A 36 -12.09 -2.58 49.35
N VAL A 37 -12.89 -2.14 48.38
CA VAL A 37 -14.24 -2.70 48.17
C VAL A 37 -14.71 -2.49 46.72
N SER A 38 -15.14 -3.60 46.12
CA SER A 38 -16.04 -3.67 44.97
C SER A 38 -17.47 -3.48 45.48
N SER A 39 -18.30 -2.73 44.76
CA SER A 39 -19.75 -2.95 44.78
C SER A 39 -20.44 -2.33 43.57
N SER A 40 -21.07 -3.24 42.83
CA SER A 40 -22.08 -3.00 41.82
C SER A 40 -23.31 -2.33 42.45
N VAL A 41 -23.85 -1.29 41.80
CA VAL A 41 -25.19 -0.77 42.08
C VAL A 41 -25.95 -0.69 40.76
N ARG A 42 -26.96 -1.56 40.64
CA ARG A 42 -28.08 -1.42 39.72
C ARG A 42 -29.14 -0.56 40.39
N VAL A 43 -29.68 0.42 39.66
CA VAL A 43 -30.97 1.06 39.96
C VAL A 43 -31.83 0.99 38.70
N TRP A 44 -33.11 0.64 38.90
CA TRP A 44 -34.16 0.48 37.89
C TRP A 44 -35.19 1.62 38.01
N CYS A 45 -35.91 1.84 36.90
CA CYS A 45 -37.21 2.55 36.73
C CYS A 45 -37.18 4.10 36.77
N ARG A 46 -37.97 4.86 35.99
CA ARG A 46 -39.09 4.59 35.05
C ARG A 46 -39.35 5.86 34.20
N GLY A 47 -39.84 5.69 32.97
CA GLY A 47 -40.86 6.58 32.38
C GLY A 47 -40.42 7.75 31.50
N GLY A 48 -40.71 7.68 30.19
CA GLY A 48 -40.67 8.83 29.28
C GLY A 48 -40.93 8.43 27.83
N ARG A 49 -42.18 8.51 27.38
CA ARG A 49 -42.61 8.23 26.00
C ARG A 49 -42.18 9.35 25.04
N SER A 50 -42.10 8.94 23.77
CA SER A 50 -42.25 9.72 22.53
C SER A 50 -40.98 10.32 21.90
N GLY A 51 -40.84 10.09 20.59
CA GLY A 51 -39.81 10.70 19.75
C GLY A 51 -39.20 9.72 18.76
N ARG A 52 -39.86 9.51 17.61
CA ARG A 52 -39.27 8.80 16.46
C ARG A 52 -38.13 9.64 15.91
N GLY A 53 -36.90 9.13 15.99
CA GLY A 53 -35.72 9.68 15.34
C GLY A 53 -34.68 8.60 15.16
N ARG A 54 -34.66 7.97 13.98
CA ARG A 54 -33.60 7.03 13.58
C ARG A 54 -32.32 7.81 13.31
N GLY A 55 -31.52 8.05 14.36
CA GLY A 55 -30.15 8.53 14.27
C GLY A 55 -29.19 7.39 14.61
N TRP A 56 -28.59 6.77 13.59
CA TRP A 56 -27.53 5.78 13.78
C TRP A 56 -26.17 6.47 13.75
N LYS A 57 -25.64 6.65 14.96
CA LYS A 57 -24.26 6.43 15.41
C LYS A 57 -23.16 6.59 14.35
N ASP A 58 -22.79 7.84 14.13
CA ASP A 58 -21.39 8.20 13.85
C ASP A 58 -20.58 7.91 15.11
N SER A 59 -19.68 6.92 15.04
CA SER A 59 -18.69 6.67 16.10
C SER A 59 -17.29 6.69 15.51
N CYS A 60 -16.82 7.89 15.18
CA CYS A 60 -15.46 8.28 15.48
C CYS A 60 -15.44 9.79 15.73
N SER A 61 -14.72 10.22 16.75
CA SER A 61 -14.49 11.61 17.21
C SER A 61 -15.54 12.28 18.12
N ARG A 62 -15.18 12.43 19.41
CA ARG A 62 -15.60 13.58 20.25
C ARG A 62 -14.49 14.62 20.22
N LYS A 63 -14.87 15.85 19.87
CA LYS A 63 -14.00 17.03 19.80
C LYS A 63 -13.63 17.52 21.21
N ARG A 64 -12.39 17.99 21.36
CA ARG A 64 -12.04 19.00 22.37
C ARG A 64 -11.14 20.07 21.77
N SER A 65 -11.28 21.26 22.32
CA SER A 65 -11.08 22.59 21.75
C SER A 65 -9.62 23.04 21.63
N PHE A 66 -9.43 23.94 20.66
CA PHE A 66 -8.23 24.71 20.32
C PHE A 66 -7.66 25.51 21.49
N SER A 67 -6.33 25.48 21.69
CA SER A 67 -5.59 26.70 22.04
C SER A 67 -4.10 26.64 21.67
N ARG A 68 -3.66 27.77 21.11
CA ARG A 68 -2.32 28.39 21.00
C ARG A 68 -1.23 27.75 20.12
N ARG A 69 -0.77 28.61 19.20
CA ARG A 69 0.39 28.48 18.31
C ARG A 69 1.61 27.92 19.04
N SER A 70 2.11 26.81 18.54
CA SER A 70 3.47 26.34 18.78
C SER A 70 4.19 26.26 17.45
N ARG A 71 5.40 26.81 17.41
CA ARG A 71 6.32 26.74 16.27
C ARG A 71 6.53 25.27 15.91
N SER A 72 6.50 24.97 14.62
CA SER A 72 6.69 23.63 14.07
C SER A 72 8.08 23.11 14.42
N SER A 73 8.18 22.25 15.44
CA SER A 73 9.37 21.43 15.67
C SER A 73 9.52 20.42 14.54
N PRO A 74 10.76 20.10 14.11
CA PRO A 74 11.00 18.97 13.24
C PRO A 74 10.51 17.72 13.99
N LEU A 75 9.68 16.94 13.30
CA LEU A 75 9.09 15.66 13.68
C LEU A 75 9.85 14.97 14.84
N THR A 76 9.47 15.25 16.08
CA THR A 76 9.88 14.43 17.21
C THR A 76 8.94 13.23 17.23
N LEU A 77 9.10 12.36 16.23
CA LEU A 77 8.45 11.06 16.22
C LEU A 77 8.84 10.37 17.52
N LYS A 78 7.86 10.01 18.36
CA LYS A 78 8.09 9.14 19.52
C LYS A 78 8.34 7.73 18.99
N LEU A 79 9.54 7.48 18.50
CA LEU A 79 9.92 6.21 17.90
C LEU A 79 10.23 5.22 19.02
N GLN A 80 9.53 4.09 18.99
CA GLN A 80 9.78 2.97 19.88
C GLN A 80 11.10 2.29 19.49
N PRO A 81 11.82 1.64 20.43
CA PRO A 81 12.98 0.82 20.10
C PRO A 81 12.61 -0.25 19.07
N ILE A 82 13.44 -0.42 18.04
CA ILE A 82 13.19 -1.36 16.96
C ILE A 82 13.61 -2.77 17.37
N PRO A 83 12.76 -3.81 17.20
CA PRO A 83 13.15 -5.19 17.45
C PRO A 83 14.35 -5.62 16.57
N PRO A 84 15.28 -6.45 17.08
CA PRO A 84 16.37 -6.99 16.26
C PRO A 84 15.86 -7.74 15.02
N GLY A 85 16.55 -7.60 13.89
CA GLY A 85 16.17 -8.25 12.62
C GLY A 85 15.00 -7.59 11.89
N THR A 86 14.51 -6.45 12.37
CA THR A 86 13.49 -5.65 11.69
C THR A 86 13.93 -5.29 10.28
N ARG A 87 13.07 -5.53 9.30
CA ARG A 87 13.30 -5.16 7.89
C ARG A 87 12.64 -3.83 7.58
N LEU A 88 13.37 -2.97 6.86
CA LEU A 88 12.81 -1.75 6.29
C LEU A 88 11.78 -2.12 5.23
N GLN A 89 10.62 -1.48 5.22
CA GLN A 89 9.68 -1.61 4.12
C GLN A 89 9.05 -0.27 3.82
N VAL A 90 9.15 0.20 2.58
CA VAL A 90 8.49 1.43 2.13
C VAL A 90 7.22 1.06 1.37
N PHE A 91 6.12 1.69 1.77
CA PHE A 91 4.82 1.65 1.11
C PHE A 91 4.45 3.05 0.63
N CYS A 92 3.83 3.12 -0.53
CA CYS A 92 3.30 4.35 -1.10
C CYS A 92 1.84 4.14 -1.50
N ASP A 93 0.96 5.04 -1.09
CA ASP A 93 -0.40 5.07 -1.64
C ASP A 93 -0.38 5.48 -3.11
N LEU A 94 -1.46 5.15 -3.82
CA LEU A 94 -1.61 5.44 -5.24
C LEU A 94 -2.46 6.70 -5.46
N ASP A 95 -3.73 6.62 -5.10
CA ASP A 95 -4.70 7.70 -5.34
C ASP A 95 -4.38 8.89 -4.44
N GLY A 96 -4.30 10.10 -4.99
CA GLY A 96 -3.99 11.31 -4.22
C GLY A 96 -2.49 11.51 -3.93
N VAL A 97 -1.65 10.50 -4.19
CA VAL A 97 -0.19 10.56 -4.03
C VAL A 97 0.54 10.50 -5.37
N LEU A 98 0.34 9.42 -6.14
CA LEU A 98 0.96 9.23 -7.46
C LEU A 98 -0.02 9.45 -8.61
N ALA A 99 -1.29 9.07 -8.43
CA ALA A 99 -2.37 9.23 -9.40
C ALA A 99 -3.37 10.29 -8.93
N ASP A 100 -3.74 11.23 -9.80
CA ASP A 100 -4.63 12.35 -9.48
C ASP A 100 -6.12 11.92 -9.52
N PHE A 101 -6.54 11.24 -8.45
CA PHE A 101 -7.90 10.75 -8.29
C PHE A 101 -8.93 11.89 -8.29
N ASP A 102 -8.65 12.98 -7.57
CA ASP A 102 -9.56 14.13 -7.45
C ASP A 102 -9.85 14.73 -8.82
N ARG A 103 -8.81 14.94 -9.65
CA ARG A 103 -8.97 15.41 -11.03
C ARG A 103 -9.80 14.45 -11.86
N GLY A 104 -9.50 13.14 -11.80
CA GLY A 104 -10.29 12.14 -12.52
C GLY A 104 -11.77 12.15 -12.17
N VAL A 105 -12.11 12.31 -10.87
CA VAL A 105 -13.51 12.42 -10.44
C VAL A 105 -14.17 13.69 -10.95
N VAL A 106 -13.47 14.83 -10.90
CA VAL A 106 -13.99 16.11 -11.41
C VAL A 106 -14.24 16.03 -12.92
N GLU A 107 -13.28 15.53 -13.70
CA GLU A 107 -13.42 15.37 -15.15
C GLU A 107 -14.61 14.46 -15.50
N ARG A 108 -14.81 13.38 -14.74
CA ARG A 108 -15.89 12.43 -15.02
C ARG A 108 -17.27 12.91 -14.57
N THR A 109 -17.35 13.66 -13.46
CA THR A 109 -18.60 13.89 -12.74
C THR A 109 -18.98 15.35 -12.56
N GLY A 110 -18.07 16.28 -12.83
CA GLY A 110 -18.22 17.72 -12.62
C GLY A 110 -18.18 18.15 -11.16
N ALA A 111 -17.84 17.26 -10.21
CA ALA A 111 -17.82 17.54 -8.78
C ALA A 111 -16.60 16.91 -8.10
N MET A 112 -16.09 17.54 -7.06
CA MET A 112 -15.02 17.00 -6.22
C MET A 112 -15.52 15.79 -5.41
N PRO A 113 -14.65 14.82 -5.07
CA PRO A 113 -15.06 13.65 -4.27
C PRO A 113 -15.74 14.00 -2.95
N ARG A 114 -15.30 15.07 -2.28
CA ARG A 114 -15.86 15.57 -1.02
C ARG A 114 -17.28 16.15 -1.14
N GLU A 115 -17.74 16.51 -2.34
CA GLU A 115 -19.08 17.05 -2.57
C GLU A 115 -20.15 15.95 -2.61
N PHE A 116 -19.74 14.69 -2.79
CA PHE A 116 -20.66 13.56 -2.75
C PHE A 116 -21.06 13.21 -1.32
N ARG A 117 -22.28 13.63 -0.92
CA ARG A 117 -22.88 13.22 0.38
C ARG A 117 -22.88 11.72 0.66
N ARG A 118 -22.88 10.89 -0.40
CA ARG A 118 -22.78 9.43 -0.30
C ARG A 118 -21.74 8.94 -1.29
N ARG A 119 -20.63 8.37 -0.81
CA ARG A 119 -19.56 7.79 -1.66
C ARG A 119 -20.09 6.78 -2.68
N ARG A 120 -21.09 5.96 -2.33
CA ARG A 120 -21.76 5.04 -3.28
C ARG A 120 -22.30 5.74 -4.53
N ARG A 121 -22.71 7.01 -4.45
CA ARG A 121 -23.17 7.76 -5.64
C ARG A 121 -22.02 8.09 -6.58
N MET A 122 -20.87 8.48 -6.03
CA MET A 122 -19.63 8.70 -6.77
C MET A 122 -19.19 7.40 -7.45
N TRP A 123 -19.04 6.31 -6.69
CA TRP A 123 -18.61 5.01 -7.22
C TRP A 123 -19.51 4.47 -8.32
N ARG A 124 -20.83 4.64 -8.23
CA ARG A 124 -21.75 4.25 -9.32
C ARG A 124 -21.51 5.00 -10.62
N ARG A 125 -20.96 6.22 -10.59
CA ARG A 125 -20.61 7.00 -11.79
C ARG A 125 -19.25 6.57 -12.35
N LEU A 126 -18.30 6.24 -11.47
CA LEU A 126 -16.92 5.87 -11.84
C LEU A 126 -16.78 4.40 -12.25
N ALA A 127 -17.64 3.51 -11.74
CA ALA A 127 -17.58 2.09 -12.06
C ALA A 127 -18.09 1.80 -13.49
N PRO A 128 -17.60 0.74 -14.14
CA PRO A 128 -18.21 0.18 -15.34
C PRO A 128 -19.69 -0.16 -15.13
N PRO A 129 -20.53 -0.08 -16.17
CA PRO A 129 -20.19 0.27 -17.55
C PRO A 129 -20.14 1.79 -17.82
N ARG A 130 -20.41 2.64 -16.81
CA ARG A 130 -20.51 4.10 -17.01
C ARG A 130 -19.18 4.75 -17.32
N THR A 131 -18.10 4.23 -16.77
CA THR A 131 -16.75 4.68 -17.07
C THR A 131 -15.88 3.44 -17.21
N GLN A 132 -15.29 3.28 -18.38
CA GLN A 132 -14.30 2.23 -18.61
C GLN A 132 -12.95 2.75 -18.13
N ASP A 133 -12.18 1.88 -17.49
CA ASP A 133 -10.77 2.14 -17.15
C ASP A 133 -10.52 3.41 -16.32
N PHE A 134 -11.45 3.79 -15.44
CA PHE A 134 -11.33 5.01 -14.65
C PHE A 134 -9.98 5.14 -13.94
N PHE A 135 -9.58 4.13 -13.16
CA PHE A 135 -8.30 4.20 -12.41
C PHE A 135 -7.09 4.11 -13.33
N TYR A 136 -7.20 3.33 -14.40
CA TYR A 136 -6.11 3.13 -15.37
C TYR A 136 -5.81 4.41 -16.17
N ARG A 137 -6.78 5.30 -16.36
CA ARG A 137 -6.61 6.56 -17.11
C ARG A 137 -6.29 7.76 -16.23
N LEU A 138 -6.10 7.58 -14.93
CA LEU A 138 -5.78 8.70 -14.05
C LEU A 138 -4.44 9.33 -14.46
N PRO A 139 -4.38 10.67 -14.58
CA PRO A 139 -3.11 11.34 -14.83
C PRO A 139 -2.23 11.28 -13.59
N TRP A 140 -0.93 11.48 -13.78
CA TRP A 140 0.01 11.67 -12.69
C TRP A 140 -0.40 12.82 -11.77
N MET A 141 -0.30 12.60 -10.46
CA MET A 141 -0.42 13.63 -9.45
C MET A 141 0.69 14.66 -9.60
N ARG A 142 0.41 15.91 -9.25
CA ARG A 142 1.44 16.97 -9.25
C ARG A 142 2.57 16.59 -8.28
N GLY A 143 3.77 16.38 -8.83
CA GLY A 143 4.93 15.92 -8.07
C GLY A 143 4.99 14.40 -7.84
N GLY A 144 4.01 13.63 -8.30
CA GLY A 144 3.96 12.17 -8.16
C GLY A 144 5.19 11.50 -8.82
N ALA A 145 5.54 11.89 -10.05
CA ALA A 145 6.74 11.39 -10.73
C ALA A 145 8.04 11.76 -9.98
N GLN A 146 8.10 12.96 -9.39
CA GLN A 146 9.26 13.38 -8.58
C GLN A 146 9.40 12.50 -7.33
N LEU A 147 8.30 12.23 -6.64
CA LEU A 147 8.29 11.34 -5.48
C LEU A 147 8.66 9.92 -5.90
N TRP A 148 8.10 9.41 -7.00
CA TRP A 148 8.37 8.06 -7.48
C TRP A 148 9.85 7.85 -7.81
N ASN A 149 10.48 8.79 -8.52
CA ASN A 149 11.91 8.71 -8.83
C ASN A 149 12.80 8.62 -7.57
N PHE A 150 12.37 9.21 -6.46
CA PHE A 150 13.05 9.06 -5.17
C PHE A 150 12.77 7.69 -4.53
N LEU A 151 11.53 7.21 -4.64
CA LEU A 151 11.10 5.96 -4.01
C LEU A 151 11.65 4.73 -4.74
N GLU A 152 11.68 4.71 -6.08
CA GLU A 152 12.02 3.54 -6.90
C GLU A 152 13.31 2.81 -6.44
N PRO A 153 14.44 3.48 -6.17
CA PRO A 153 15.66 2.81 -5.68
C PRO A 153 15.49 2.12 -4.32
N LEU A 154 14.50 2.53 -3.51
CA LEU A 154 14.18 1.95 -2.21
C LEU A 154 13.35 0.67 -2.32
N SER A 155 13.03 0.22 -3.54
CA SER A 155 12.15 -0.92 -3.81
C SER A 155 10.82 -0.82 -3.05
N PRO A 156 9.99 0.19 -3.31
CA PRO A 156 8.73 0.38 -2.59
C PRO A 156 7.68 -0.63 -3.06
N ALA A 157 6.65 -0.85 -2.24
CA ALA A 157 5.38 -1.42 -2.68
C ALA A 157 4.30 -0.34 -2.76
N ILE A 158 3.40 -0.49 -3.72
CA ILE A 158 2.17 0.29 -3.75
C ILE A 158 1.18 -0.37 -2.79
N LEU A 159 0.62 0.40 -1.86
CA LEU A 159 -0.41 -0.02 -0.93
C LEU A 159 -1.63 0.88 -1.09
N SER A 160 -2.58 0.47 -1.93
CA SER A 160 -3.75 1.26 -2.30
C SER A 160 -5.04 0.62 -1.83
N GLY A 161 -5.95 1.45 -1.32
CA GLY A 161 -7.33 1.05 -1.10
C GLY A 161 -8.09 0.91 -2.43
N ALA A 162 -9.08 0.03 -2.50
CA ALA A 162 -10.03 -0.04 -3.60
C ALA A 162 -11.49 0.02 -3.11
N PRO A 163 -12.41 0.62 -3.89
CA PRO A 163 -13.83 0.46 -3.62
C PRO A 163 -14.24 -1.01 -3.79
N SER A 164 -15.32 -1.41 -3.13
CA SER A 164 -15.85 -2.77 -3.23
C SER A 164 -16.19 -3.15 -4.69
N GLY A 165 -15.85 -4.39 -5.06
CA GLY A 165 -16.11 -5.01 -6.37
C GLY A 165 -14.84 -5.22 -7.21
N ASP A 166 -14.96 -6.04 -8.26
CA ASP A 166 -13.81 -6.61 -8.97
C ASP A 166 -13.35 -5.81 -10.20
N TRP A 167 -13.40 -4.48 -10.12
CA TRP A 167 -13.12 -3.60 -11.27
C TRP A 167 -11.97 -2.62 -11.03
N ALA A 168 -11.79 -2.15 -9.79
CA ALA A 168 -10.80 -1.14 -9.47
C ALA A 168 -9.39 -1.71 -9.34
N ALA A 169 -9.26 -2.87 -8.67
CA ALA A 169 -7.98 -3.53 -8.46
C ALA A 169 -7.21 -3.84 -9.76
N PRO A 170 -7.79 -4.49 -10.79
CA PRO A 170 -7.06 -4.75 -12.04
C PRO A 170 -6.63 -3.46 -12.76
N GLN A 171 -7.45 -2.41 -12.73
CA GLN A 171 -7.11 -1.12 -13.36
C GLN A 171 -5.93 -0.43 -12.67
N LYS A 172 -5.90 -0.46 -11.33
CA LYS A 172 -4.80 0.10 -10.53
C LYS A 172 -3.50 -0.65 -10.75
N ARG A 173 -3.54 -1.99 -10.78
CA ARG A 173 -2.36 -2.82 -11.08
C ARG A 173 -1.79 -2.48 -12.45
N ARG A 174 -2.65 -2.43 -13.47
CA ARG A 174 -2.25 -2.03 -14.82
C ARG A 174 -1.62 -0.63 -14.85
N TRP A 175 -2.20 0.34 -14.14
CA TRP A 175 -1.64 1.69 -14.04
C TRP A 175 -0.21 1.65 -13.48
N CYS A 176 0.01 0.91 -12.38
CA CYS A 176 1.31 0.80 -11.75
C CYS A 176 2.34 0.08 -12.64
N MET A 177 1.95 -1.01 -13.30
CA MET A 177 2.84 -1.74 -14.20
C MET A 177 3.32 -0.85 -15.36
N GLU A 178 2.41 -0.07 -15.97
CA GLU A 178 2.74 0.77 -17.12
C GLU A 178 3.45 2.08 -16.76
N ASN A 179 3.06 2.74 -15.65
CA ASN A 179 3.61 4.04 -15.29
C ASN A 179 4.82 3.95 -14.35
N LEU A 180 4.91 2.89 -13.55
CA LEU A 180 5.93 2.73 -12.51
C LEU A 180 6.94 1.63 -12.81
N ASN A 181 6.74 0.86 -13.89
CA ASN A 181 7.51 -0.36 -14.20
C ASN A 181 7.59 -1.34 -13.03
N LEU A 182 6.50 -1.42 -12.24
CA LEU A 182 6.46 -2.22 -11.03
C LEU A 182 5.86 -3.60 -11.32
N PRO A 183 6.45 -4.70 -10.82
CA PRO A 183 5.84 -6.02 -10.93
C PRO A 183 4.52 -6.07 -10.14
N GLU A 184 3.58 -6.90 -10.60
CA GLU A 184 2.20 -6.95 -10.08
C GLU A 184 2.17 -7.29 -8.58
N GLU A 185 3.10 -8.14 -8.12
CA GLU A 185 3.20 -8.61 -6.74
C GLU A 185 3.54 -7.49 -5.75
N ARG A 186 4.11 -6.38 -6.23
CA ARG A 186 4.38 -5.17 -5.42
C ARG A 186 3.23 -4.18 -5.42
N VAL A 187 2.09 -4.50 -6.06
CA VAL A 187 0.88 -3.66 -6.08
C VAL A 187 -0.20 -4.29 -5.21
N LEU A 188 -0.18 -3.91 -3.93
CA LEU A 188 -1.06 -4.40 -2.90
C LEU A 188 -2.36 -3.58 -2.90
N ILE A 189 -3.41 -4.16 -3.47
CA ILE A 189 -4.75 -3.57 -3.48
C ILE A 189 -5.60 -4.23 -2.40
N VAL A 190 -6.05 -3.44 -1.43
CA VAL A 190 -6.70 -3.92 -0.21
C VAL A 190 -7.98 -3.14 0.10
N ASP A 191 -8.76 -3.62 1.06
CA ASP A 191 -9.76 -2.75 1.69
C ASP A 191 -9.03 -1.59 2.39
N PRO A 192 -9.49 -0.33 2.26
CA PRO A 192 -8.84 0.80 2.93
C PRO A 192 -8.65 0.61 4.45
N CYS A 193 -9.58 -0.09 5.11
CA CYS A 193 -9.52 -0.34 6.56
C CYS A 193 -8.38 -1.32 6.94
N ASP A 194 -7.93 -2.13 5.98
CA ASP A 194 -6.93 -3.17 6.17
C ASP A 194 -5.50 -2.67 5.91
N LYS A 195 -5.30 -1.43 5.46
CA LYS A 195 -3.97 -0.86 5.25
C LYS A 195 -3.07 -0.99 6.48
N ALA A 196 -3.63 -0.77 7.67
CA ALA A 196 -2.89 -0.90 8.92
C ALA A 196 -2.31 -2.32 9.13
N LEU A 197 -2.87 -3.37 8.53
CA LEU A 197 -2.36 -4.73 8.67
C LEU A 197 -0.94 -4.91 8.12
N PHE A 198 -0.51 -4.03 7.22
CA PHE A 198 0.83 -4.02 6.63
C PHE A 198 1.85 -3.25 7.47
N SER A 199 1.40 -2.55 8.51
CA SER A 199 2.27 -1.80 9.40
C SER A 199 2.97 -2.72 10.40
N HIS A 200 4.28 -2.48 10.57
CA HIS A 200 5.14 -3.12 11.54
C HIS A 200 6.29 -2.16 11.90
N PRO A 201 7.05 -2.39 12.98
CA PRO A 201 8.31 -1.68 13.20
C PRO A 201 9.18 -1.81 11.95
N GLY A 202 9.63 -0.69 11.38
CA GLY A 202 10.38 -0.67 10.11
C GLY A 202 9.55 -0.41 8.84
N ALA A 203 8.22 -0.45 8.93
CA ALA A 203 7.35 -0.06 7.82
C ALA A 203 7.17 1.46 7.76
N VAL A 204 7.27 2.04 6.57
CA VAL A 204 7.01 3.46 6.31
C VAL A 204 5.89 3.56 5.27
N LEU A 205 4.84 4.32 5.53
CA LEU A 205 3.75 4.58 4.58
C LEU A 205 3.69 6.06 4.22
N VAL A 206 3.71 6.37 2.93
CA VAL A 206 3.36 7.69 2.37
C VAL A 206 1.93 7.64 1.85
N ASP A 207 1.04 8.44 2.44
CA ASP A 207 -0.41 8.39 2.15
C ASP A 207 -1.03 9.78 2.39
N ASP A 208 -2.01 10.18 1.57
CA ASP A 208 -2.68 11.48 1.67
C ASP A 208 -3.83 11.46 2.69
N TRP A 209 -4.37 10.29 3.03
CA TRP A 209 -5.52 10.18 3.92
C TRP A 209 -5.09 10.01 5.37
N LEU A 210 -5.17 11.11 6.13
CA LEU A 210 -4.79 11.17 7.55
C LEU A 210 -5.49 10.15 8.47
N GLU A 211 -6.63 9.59 8.08
CA GLU A 211 -7.32 8.56 8.87
C GLU A 211 -6.50 7.28 9.03
N HIS A 212 -5.59 6.99 8.08
CA HIS A 212 -4.68 5.85 8.18
C HIS A 212 -3.55 6.07 9.19
N ARG A 213 -3.27 7.32 9.61
CA ARG A 213 -2.12 7.64 10.47
C ARG A 213 -2.15 6.88 11.78
N ALA A 214 -3.22 7.05 12.57
CA ALA A 214 -3.24 6.49 13.93
C ALA A 214 -3.20 4.96 13.92
N PRO A 215 -4.03 4.25 13.12
CA PRO A 215 -3.96 2.79 13.02
C PRO A 215 -2.59 2.27 12.52
N TRP A 216 -1.92 3.03 11.66
CA TRP A 216 -0.58 2.68 11.16
C TRP A 216 0.48 2.83 12.25
N GLU A 217 0.52 3.99 12.92
CA GLU A 217 1.49 4.31 13.97
C GLU A 217 1.28 3.42 15.22
N GLU A 218 0.05 3.04 15.56
CA GLU A 218 -0.28 2.13 16.66
C GLU A 218 0.37 0.73 16.51
N ARG A 219 0.73 0.35 15.27
CA ARG A 219 1.41 -0.91 14.96
C ARG A 219 2.93 -0.76 14.82
N GLY A 220 3.46 0.42 15.11
CA GLY A 220 4.90 0.71 15.12
C GLY A 220 5.49 1.16 13.79
N GLY A 221 4.67 1.28 12.74
CA GLY A 221 5.10 1.87 11.48
C GLY A 221 5.17 3.39 11.53
N ILE A 222 5.92 3.98 10.59
CA ILE A 222 6.06 5.43 10.42
C ILE A 222 5.06 5.89 9.35
N PHE A 223 4.20 6.85 9.68
CA PHE A 223 3.26 7.44 8.73
C PHE A 223 3.72 8.82 8.26
N ILE A 224 3.83 9.00 6.95
CA ILE A 224 4.18 10.25 6.30
C ILE A 224 2.96 10.75 5.54
N HIS A 225 2.39 11.87 6.00
CA HIS A 225 1.27 12.51 5.31
C HIS A 225 1.76 13.18 4.03
N TYR A 226 1.24 12.76 2.88
CA TYR A 226 1.57 13.37 1.60
C TYR A 226 0.92 14.76 1.48
N ARG A 227 1.74 15.76 1.16
CA ARG A 227 1.29 17.13 0.84
C ARG A 227 1.98 17.68 -0.40
N SER A 228 3.24 17.33 -0.56
CA SER A 228 4.03 17.57 -1.76
C SER A 228 5.21 16.59 -1.78
N ALA A 229 5.73 16.31 -2.97
CA ALA A 229 6.92 15.47 -3.12
C ALA A 229 8.09 15.99 -2.27
N LYS A 230 8.36 17.30 -2.28
CA LYS A 230 9.47 17.90 -1.51
C LYS A 230 9.37 17.61 -0.01
N GLU A 231 8.20 17.81 0.59
CA GLU A 231 8.03 17.58 2.02
C GLU A 231 8.06 16.09 2.37
N SER A 232 7.46 15.25 1.54
CA SER A 232 7.45 13.80 1.74
C SER A 232 8.83 13.19 1.58
N ILE A 233 9.63 13.65 0.63
CA ILE A 233 11.04 13.22 0.45
C ILE A 233 11.86 13.57 1.70
N ALA A 234 11.77 14.82 2.18
CA ALA A 234 12.50 15.22 3.39
C ALA A 234 12.08 14.41 4.63
N ALA A 235 10.79 14.08 4.75
CA ALA A 235 10.30 13.22 5.82
C ALA A 235 10.78 11.76 5.68
N LEU A 236 10.82 11.25 4.45
CA LEU A 236 11.34 9.91 4.13
C LEU A 236 12.82 9.81 4.49
N GLU A 237 13.65 10.77 4.09
CA GLU A 237 15.08 10.80 4.42
C GLU A 237 15.31 10.71 5.94
N GLY A 238 14.55 11.49 6.72
CA GLY A 238 14.59 11.44 8.18
C GLY A 238 14.16 10.09 8.75
N ALA A 239 13.09 9.49 8.22
CA ALA A 239 12.62 8.17 8.64
C ALA A 239 13.64 7.08 8.31
N LEU A 240 14.20 7.09 7.10
CA LEU A 240 15.20 6.12 6.64
C LEU A 240 16.49 6.21 7.45
N LEU A 241 16.96 7.43 7.74
CA LEU A 241 18.13 7.63 8.60
C LEU A 241 17.88 7.06 10.01
N HIS A 242 16.71 7.33 10.59
CA HIS A 242 16.36 6.79 11.91
C HIS A 242 16.35 5.25 11.93
N LEU A 243 15.74 4.63 10.91
CA LEU A 243 15.66 3.18 10.79
C LEU A 243 17.05 2.55 10.59
N ALA A 244 17.90 3.17 9.76
CA ALA A 244 19.28 2.74 9.55
C ALA A 244 20.12 2.81 10.83
N CYS A 245 20.04 3.91 11.59
CA CYS A 245 20.74 4.06 12.87
C CYS A 245 20.27 3.06 13.93
N SER A 246 19.07 2.49 13.77
CA SER A 246 18.49 1.51 14.68
C SER A 246 18.81 0.06 14.32
N GLY A 247 19.61 -0.17 13.27
CA GLY A 247 20.01 -1.52 12.83
C GLY A 247 18.97 -2.26 11.99
N ALA A 248 17.96 -1.54 11.45
CA ALA A 248 17.01 -2.13 10.52
C ALA A 248 17.74 -2.66 9.28
N GLN A 249 17.36 -3.86 8.84
CA GLN A 249 17.89 -4.49 7.65
C GLN A 249 17.32 -3.82 6.39
N PRO A 250 18.04 -3.86 5.25
CA PRO A 250 17.54 -3.33 3.99
C PRO A 250 16.21 -3.97 3.58
N PRO A 251 15.45 -3.33 2.68
CA PRO A 251 14.17 -3.85 2.25
C PRO A 251 14.32 -5.21 1.58
N PHE A 252 13.41 -6.11 1.92
CA PHE A 252 13.39 -7.46 1.38
C PHE A 252 12.10 -7.67 0.63
N TRP A 253 12.22 -7.94 -0.65
CA TRP A 253 11.19 -8.64 -1.38
C TRP A 253 11.66 -10.06 -1.65
N PRO A 254 10.88 -11.08 -1.29
CA PRO A 254 11.17 -12.42 -1.80
C PRO A 254 11.17 -12.33 -3.33
N GLU A 255 12.18 -12.92 -3.97
CA GLU A 255 12.09 -13.17 -5.41
C GLU A 255 10.78 -13.91 -5.68
N PRO A 256 10.10 -13.64 -6.81
CA PRO A 256 8.94 -14.42 -7.22
C PRO A 256 9.36 -15.89 -7.15
N GLN A 257 8.75 -16.67 -6.26
CA GLN A 257 8.98 -18.09 -6.28
C GLN A 257 8.47 -18.55 -7.64
N ALA A 258 9.37 -19.03 -8.50
CA ALA A 258 8.95 -19.80 -9.65
C ALA A 258 7.99 -20.85 -9.07
N GLY A 259 6.71 -20.76 -9.46
CA GLY A 259 5.77 -21.81 -9.12
C GLY A 259 6.38 -23.15 -9.51
N PRO A 260 6.00 -24.27 -8.85
CA PRO A 260 6.48 -25.58 -9.29
C PRO A 260 6.32 -25.62 -10.80
N ALA A 261 7.44 -25.80 -11.52
CA ALA A 261 7.45 -25.86 -12.96
C ALA A 261 6.28 -26.73 -13.36
N GLU A 262 5.32 -26.15 -14.08
CA GLU A 262 4.15 -26.88 -14.56
C GLU A 262 4.70 -28.13 -15.23
N VAL A 263 4.51 -29.27 -14.57
CA VAL A 263 4.99 -30.56 -15.07
C VAL A 263 4.31 -30.69 -16.41
N ALA A 264 5.09 -30.57 -17.47
CA ALA A 264 4.59 -30.72 -18.83
C ALA A 264 3.67 -31.96 -18.85
N PRO A 265 2.47 -31.85 -19.43
CA PRO A 265 1.57 -32.99 -19.48
C PRO A 265 2.32 -34.16 -20.12
N ALA A 266 2.31 -35.30 -19.43
CA ALA A 266 2.95 -36.52 -19.90
C ALA A 266 2.56 -36.75 -21.37
N PRO A 267 3.51 -37.16 -22.25
CA PRO A 267 3.17 -37.44 -23.63
C PRO A 267 2.06 -38.49 -23.65
N ALA A 268 0.99 -38.19 -24.40
CA ALA A 268 -0.11 -39.11 -24.59
C ALA A 268 0.43 -40.48 -25.03
N ALA A 269 -0.07 -41.54 -24.38
CA ALA A 269 0.30 -42.91 -24.70
C ALA A 269 0.11 -43.17 -26.21
N PRO A 270 1.04 -43.86 -26.88
CA PRO A 270 0.88 -44.20 -28.28
C PRO A 270 -0.36 -45.08 -28.46
N ALA A 271 -1.18 -44.73 -29.45
CA ALA A 271 -2.34 -45.52 -29.85
C ALA A 271 -1.94 -46.99 -30.11
N PRO A 272 -2.77 -47.98 -29.72
CA PRO A 272 -2.45 -49.38 -29.95
C PRO A 272 -2.32 -49.65 -31.45
N ALA A 273 -1.20 -50.28 -31.81
CA ALA A 273 -0.92 -50.76 -33.15
C ALA A 273 -2.03 -51.70 -33.61
N ALA A 274 -2.64 -51.38 -34.75
CA ALA A 274 -3.50 -52.31 -35.46
C ALA A 274 -2.64 -53.49 -35.94
N THR A 275 -2.72 -54.61 -35.23
CA THR A 275 -2.20 -55.90 -35.69
C THR A 275 -3.09 -56.40 -36.82
N ALA A 276 -2.53 -56.41 -38.02
CA ALA A 276 -3.01 -57.23 -39.11
C ALA A 276 -2.63 -58.68 -38.83
N THR A 277 -3.62 -59.59 -38.85
CA THR A 277 -3.40 -61.02 -39.06
C THR A 277 -4.35 -61.50 -40.16
N ALA A 278 -3.70 -61.81 -41.29
CA ALA A 278 -3.97 -62.73 -42.39
C ALA A 278 -5.13 -63.76 -42.33
N GLU A 279 -5.69 -63.97 -43.54
CA GLU A 279 -6.26 -65.21 -44.13
C GLU A 279 -7.56 -65.77 -43.51
N GLU A 280 -8.60 -66.19 -44.24
CA GLU A 280 -8.71 -66.83 -45.56
C GLU A 280 -10.19 -66.80 -46.08
N ALA A 281 -10.41 -67.23 -47.33
CA ALA A 281 -11.67 -67.51 -48.08
C ALA A 281 -11.98 -66.49 -49.22
N PHE A 282 -11.38 -66.62 -50.41
CA PHE A 282 -11.59 -67.62 -51.48
C PHE A 282 -12.84 -67.35 -52.36
N GLU A 283 -12.57 -67.11 -53.66
CA GLU A 283 -13.35 -67.55 -54.85
C GLU A 283 -14.44 -66.61 -55.47
N VAL A 284 -14.06 -65.96 -56.59
CA VAL A 284 -14.72 -66.00 -57.94
C VAL A 284 -15.91 -65.06 -58.26
N LYS A 285 -15.64 -63.97 -59.00
CA LYS A 285 -15.80 -63.84 -60.49
C LYS A 285 -15.55 -62.41 -60.96
N ALA A 286 -14.58 -62.26 -61.84
CA ALA A 286 -14.55 -61.22 -62.85
C ALA A 286 -15.24 -61.74 -64.12
N GLU A 287 -16.05 -60.93 -64.80
CA GLU A 287 -15.83 -60.59 -66.22
C GLU A 287 -16.89 -59.65 -66.81
N ALA A 288 -16.44 -58.94 -67.85
CA ALA A 288 -17.17 -58.11 -68.81
C ALA A 288 -17.69 -56.75 -68.30
N GLY A 289 -17.25 -55.61 -68.81
CA GLY A 289 -16.38 -55.34 -69.94
C GLY A 289 -16.54 -53.88 -70.37
N ARG A 290 -15.50 -53.39 -71.08
CA ARG A 290 -15.57 -52.35 -72.12
C ARG A 290 -15.75 -50.89 -71.68
N ALA A 291 -14.64 -50.17 -71.67
CA ALA A 291 -14.58 -48.73 -71.99
C ALA A 291 -14.64 -48.53 -73.53
N PRO A 292 -14.55 -47.31 -74.13
CA PRO A 292 -14.55 -45.94 -73.58
C PRO A 292 -15.41 -44.94 -74.45
N LEU A 293 -15.20 -43.63 -74.23
CA LEU A 293 -15.29 -42.48 -75.16
C LEU A 293 -16.55 -41.57 -75.19
N ALA A 294 -16.34 -40.32 -74.74
CA ALA A 294 -16.64 -39.02 -75.40
C ALA A 294 -16.53 -37.91 -74.33
N ILE A 295 -15.54 -37.02 -74.26
CA ILE A 295 -15.20 -35.84 -75.11
C ILE A 295 -16.32 -34.77 -75.19
N LEU A 296 -16.11 -33.69 -74.38
CA LEU A 296 -16.46 -32.25 -74.57
C LEU A 296 -17.92 -31.76 -74.46
N PRO A 297 -18.21 -30.42 -74.37
CA PRO A 297 -17.39 -29.25 -73.97
C PRO A 297 -18.10 -28.27 -72.99
N THR A 298 -17.36 -27.21 -72.66
CA THR A 298 -17.76 -25.95 -72.01
C THR A 298 -18.62 -25.03 -72.89
N GLY A 299 -19.45 -24.21 -72.24
CA GLY A 299 -20.24 -23.08 -72.79
C GLY A 299 -21.48 -22.89 -71.92
N GLY A 300 -21.71 -21.78 -71.20
CA GLY A 300 -21.73 -20.40 -71.66
C GLY A 300 -23.18 -20.02 -71.93
N GLN A 301 -23.82 -19.24 -71.05
CA GLN A 301 -25.02 -18.48 -71.42
C GLN A 301 -25.27 -17.29 -70.49
N SER A 302 -25.59 -16.21 -71.17
CA SER A 302 -25.87 -14.82 -70.81
C SER A 302 -27.30 -14.58 -70.33
N SER A 303 -27.49 -13.52 -69.55
CA SER A 303 -28.47 -12.43 -69.80
C SER A 303 -28.14 -11.24 -68.91
#